data_AF-A0A0P4UPL5-F1
#
_entry.id   AF-A0A0P4UPL5-F1
#
_cell.length_a   1.000
_cell.length_b   1.000
_cell.length_c   1.000
_cell.angle_alpha   90.00
_cell.angle_beta   90.00
_cell.angle_gamma   90.00
#
_symmetry.space_group_name_H-M   'P 1'
#
loop_
_entity.id
_entity.type
_entity.pdbx_description
1 polymer ?
#
loop_
_entity_poly.entity_id
_entity_poly.type
_entity_poly.pdbx_seq_one_letter_code
_entity_poly.pdbx_strand_id
1 'polypeptide(L)'
;MNLPFVLDVAIGLIFTYLILSLLASELQELTATVLQWRAKHLRDSIEVLLGGGINTPEQQRVQDLVARLYDDPLLRNVNQEAKGVIAQGFRRITRILFPGNRPGAFGNQASGPSYIAPETFATSLIEQLGITSMVDKLSQVRFERFVKRIVGHYWVNEFGEVGLSADDMFESGWERGAIREIAAKSNQVSLSADLNFRVLVEDYHDVLKAYQTGQANLETSVERLGEGLDAYISACANLDQSSPDTVLYVRRLRAYKSSVFGQNNDRVVISGGLKPSIAEIAELVNQGTNTHQEVAGAYDRVANQARPIDAQVNASIQSQIEDYRMGLDPNALDQPTKFEDLDYDLQQIFLANALKDLTSEERQMYEEYQSYKKIRSGLSRLPDAVKDSMSILARRAQTRVEQGENQVNQFRDEVAVWFDRSMSRASGVYKRNAKGVALLVGLFLAATTNSDTFHIFNRLSSDDSLRQLVTDRAAQLNLNAERSPRFSAQLEELKNETDAVLREIAFPISWNSSNLGRQLGCPSSGISATAQNQSLTEANQLKAQWENLYKECLNTNQASTAPVPLQVAEIMFNRPLGVLQMLFGWIVSGIAIAMGAPFWFDLLGKVVNVRNAGGKPRLAAGEEQKTN
;
A
#
# COMPACT_ATOMS: atom_id res chain seq x y z
N MET A 1 48.16 17.98 -15.81
CA MET A 1 46.79 18.18 -16.35
C MET A 1 46.24 19.48 -15.77
N ASN A 2 45.67 20.34 -16.61
CA ASN A 2 45.02 21.57 -16.14
C ASN A 2 43.71 21.22 -15.43
N LEU A 3 43.38 21.92 -14.34
CA LEU A 3 42.15 21.68 -13.56
C LEU A 3 40.87 21.68 -14.42
N PRO A 4 40.69 22.58 -15.41
CA PRO A 4 39.52 22.54 -16.30
C PRO A 4 39.39 21.24 -17.11
N PHE A 5 40.51 20.70 -17.60
CA PHE A 5 40.52 19.45 -18.37
C PHE A 5 40.12 18.24 -17.51
N VAL A 6 40.61 18.16 -16.26
CA VAL A 6 40.20 17.10 -15.32
C VAL A 6 38.70 17.19 -15.05
N LEU A 7 38.15 18.41 -14.91
CA LEU A 7 36.73 18.63 -14.71
C LEU A 7 35.90 18.22 -15.93
N ASP A 8 36.34 18.51 -17.16
CA ASP A 8 35.62 18.14 -18.38
C ASP A 8 35.56 16.61 -18.57
N VAL A 9 36.68 15.90 -18.34
CA VAL A 9 36.71 14.42 -18.36
C VAL A 9 35.80 13.83 -17.28
N ALA A 10 35.85 14.39 -16.06
CA ALA A 10 35.00 13.95 -14.97
C ALA A 10 33.50 14.16 -15.29
N ILE A 11 33.14 15.30 -15.87
CA ILE A 11 31.77 15.60 -16.30
C ILE A 11 31.31 14.59 -17.36
N GLY A 12 32.12 14.31 -18.38
CA GLY A 12 31.78 13.32 -19.42
C GLY A 12 31.57 11.91 -18.85
N LEU A 13 32.40 11.50 -17.89
CA LEU A 13 32.27 10.21 -17.21
C LEU A 13 31.00 10.15 -16.36
N ILE A 14 30.70 11.21 -15.62
CA ILE A 14 29.48 11.34 -14.80
C ILE A 14 28.24 11.26 -15.69
N PHE A 15 28.19 11.99 -16.80
CA PHE A 15 27.05 11.95 -17.72
C PHE A 15 26.85 10.56 -18.34
N THR A 16 27.94 9.89 -18.73
CA THR A 16 27.88 8.54 -19.31
C THR A 16 27.24 7.56 -18.31
N TYR A 17 27.69 7.56 -17.05
CA TYR A 17 27.13 6.68 -16.04
C TYR A 17 25.76 7.11 -15.54
N LEU A 18 25.43 8.40 -15.55
CA LEU A 18 24.09 8.89 -15.25
C LEU A 18 23.05 8.29 -16.22
N ILE A 19 23.33 8.32 -17.52
CA ILE A 19 22.43 7.76 -18.55
C ILE A 19 22.28 6.25 -18.39
N LEU A 20 23.40 5.53 -18.22
CA LEU A 20 23.36 4.07 -18.04
C LEU A 20 22.64 3.67 -16.73
N SER A 21 22.79 4.47 -15.67
CA SER A 21 22.11 4.24 -14.38
C SER A 21 20.60 4.53 -14.45
N LEU A 22 20.18 5.52 -15.25
CA LEU A 22 18.75 5.76 -15.52
C LEU A 22 18.14 4.55 -16.23
N LEU A 23 18.79 4.05 -17.30
CA LEU A 23 18.35 2.87 -18.02
C LEU A 23 18.30 1.63 -17.12
N ALA A 24 19.30 1.43 -16.26
CA ALA A 24 19.34 0.34 -15.29
C ALA A 24 18.18 0.41 -14.29
N SER A 25 17.84 1.61 -13.81
CA SER A 25 16.73 1.83 -12.87
C SER A 25 15.39 1.48 -13.51
N GLU A 26 15.17 1.89 -14.76
CA GLU A 26 13.96 1.53 -15.52
C GLU A 26 13.86 0.01 -15.74
N LEU A 27 14.95 -0.64 -16.12
CA LEU A 27 14.95 -2.10 -16.34
C LEU A 27 14.70 -2.88 -15.05
N GLN A 28 15.27 -2.43 -13.94
CA GLN A 28 15.03 -3.01 -12.62
C GLN A 28 13.56 -2.86 -12.19
N GLU A 29 12.96 -1.68 -12.40
CA GLU A 29 11.56 -1.43 -12.04
C GLU A 29 10.58 -2.27 -12.89
N LEU A 30 10.85 -2.38 -14.20
CA LEU A 30 10.09 -3.26 -15.09
C LEU A 30 10.16 -4.72 -14.63
N THR A 31 11.36 -5.18 -14.25
CA THR A 31 11.57 -6.56 -13.76
C THR A 31 10.76 -6.80 -12.48
N ALA A 32 10.79 -5.88 -11.53
CA ALA A 32 10.05 -5.97 -10.27
C ALA A 32 8.52 -5.97 -10.48
N THR A 33 8.03 -5.13 -11.40
CA THR A 33 6.60 -5.00 -11.73
C THR A 33 6.06 -6.24 -12.42
N VAL A 34 6.79 -6.75 -13.42
CA VAL A 34 6.37 -7.91 -14.22
C VAL A 34 6.40 -9.19 -13.39
N LEU A 35 7.40 -9.36 -12.53
CA LEU A 35 7.52 -10.54 -11.67
C LEU A 35 6.71 -10.43 -10.37
N GLN A 36 6.02 -9.30 -10.15
CA GLN A 36 5.19 -9.04 -8.96
C GLN A 36 5.94 -9.23 -7.63
N TRP A 37 7.26 -9.04 -7.64
CA TRP A 37 8.11 -9.30 -6.48
C TRP A 37 7.76 -8.41 -5.30
N ARG A 38 7.46 -7.14 -5.57
CA ARG A 38 7.09 -6.17 -4.54
C ARG A 38 5.75 -6.53 -3.90
N ALA A 39 4.74 -6.84 -4.71
CA ALA A 39 3.44 -7.28 -4.21
C ALA A 39 3.56 -8.56 -3.39
N LYS A 40 4.28 -9.58 -3.90
CA LYS A 40 4.51 -10.84 -3.20
C LYS A 40 5.23 -10.60 -1.86
N HIS A 41 6.30 -9.82 -1.85
CA HIS A 41 7.02 -9.49 -0.63
C HIS A 41 6.12 -8.79 0.39
N LEU A 42 5.25 -7.87 -0.05
CA LEU A 42 4.28 -7.22 0.83
C LEU A 42 3.33 -8.22 1.47
N ARG A 43 2.78 -9.14 0.68
CA ARG A 43 1.92 -10.22 1.18
C ARG A 43 2.64 -11.10 2.19
N ASP A 44 3.83 -11.59 1.84
CA ASP A 44 4.65 -12.43 2.73
C ASP A 44 4.97 -11.68 4.04
N SER A 45 5.21 -10.37 3.96
CA SER A 45 5.46 -9.53 5.14
C SER A 45 4.23 -9.39 6.03
N ILE A 46 3.03 -9.32 5.45
CA ILE A 46 1.76 -9.30 6.20
C ILE A 46 1.50 -10.67 6.83
N GLU A 47 1.78 -11.77 6.13
CA GLU A 47 1.67 -13.12 6.69
C GLU A 47 2.58 -13.28 7.92
N VAL A 48 3.85 -12.83 7.83
CA VAL A 48 4.77 -12.85 8.98
C VAL A 48 4.30 -11.93 10.11
N LEU A 49 3.76 -10.74 9.78
CA LEU A 49 3.22 -9.80 10.75
C LEU A 49 2.05 -10.38 11.54
N LEU A 50 1.05 -10.92 10.85
CA LEU A 50 -0.16 -11.46 11.46
C LEU A 50 0.10 -12.82 12.13
N GLY A 51 1.07 -13.60 11.62
CA GLY A 51 1.48 -14.86 12.22
C GLY A 51 2.42 -14.71 13.41
N GLY A 52 2.94 -13.52 13.69
CA GLY A 52 3.90 -13.29 14.78
C GLY A 52 5.29 -13.91 14.55
N GLY A 53 5.61 -14.35 13.33
CA GLY A 53 6.86 -15.05 13.02
C GLY A 53 6.82 -15.84 11.71
N ILE A 54 7.88 -16.62 11.47
CA ILE A 54 8.02 -17.49 10.29
C ILE A 54 7.77 -18.94 10.73
N ASN A 55 7.07 -19.73 9.91
CA ASN A 55 6.79 -21.17 10.14
C ASN A 55 6.01 -21.44 11.44
N THR A 56 4.91 -20.72 11.65
CA THR A 56 4.05 -20.95 12.82
C THR A 56 3.05 -22.09 12.57
N PRO A 57 2.63 -22.83 13.61
CA PRO A 57 1.63 -23.90 13.45
C PRO A 57 0.26 -23.38 12.96
N GLU A 58 0.03 -22.07 13.03
CA GLU A 58 -1.21 -21.41 12.58
C GLU A 58 -1.13 -20.84 11.16
N GLN A 59 -0.08 -21.15 10.39
CA GLN A 59 0.19 -20.49 9.11
C GLN A 59 -0.99 -20.56 8.11
N GLN A 60 -1.77 -21.65 8.13
CA GLN A 60 -2.95 -21.75 7.27
C GLN A 60 -4.06 -20.75 7.67
N ARG A 61 -4.30 -20.57 8.99
CA ARG A 61 -5.26 -19.56 9.49
C ARG A 61 -4.83 -18.14 9.13
N VAL A 62 -3.51 -17.89 9.18
CA VAL A 62 -2.92 -16.62 8.78
C VAL A 62 -3.12 -16.37 7.29
N GLN A 63 -2.83 -17.37 6.45
CA GLN A 63 -3.02 -17.27 5.00
C GLN A 63 -4.49 -17.01 4.63
N ASP A 64 -5.43 -17.67 5.30
CA ASP A 64 -6.87 -17.45 5.11
C ASP A 64 -7.30 -16.03 5.55
N LEU A 65 -6.73 -15.51 6.63
CA LEU A 65 -6.97 -14.13 7.06
C LEU A 65 -6.40 -13.13 6.05
N VAL A 66 -5.18 -13.34 5.58
CA VAL A 66 -4.55 -12.48 4.57
C VAL A 66 -5.31 -12.53 3.26
N ALA A 67 -5.75 -13.71 2.81
CA ALA A 67 -6.57 -13.83 1.60
C ALA A 67 -7.85 -13.00 1.70
N ARG A 68 -8.59 -13.10 2.82
CA ARG A 68 -9.79 -12.29 3.06
C ARG A 68 -9.49 -10.81 3.14
N LEU A 69 -8.36 -10.42 3.74
CA LEU A 69 -7.93 -9.03 3.81
C LEU A 69 -7.67 -8.47 2.41
N TYR A 70 -7.00 -9.22 1.53
CA TYR A 70 -6.75 -8.79 0.14
C TYR A 70 -8.02 -8.79 -0.74
N ASP A 71 -9.06 -9.49 -0.32
CA ASP A 71 -10.37 -9.47 -0.99
C ASP A 71 -11.27 -8.30 -0.53
N ASP A 72 -10.84 -7.56 0.51
CA ASP A 72 -11.53 -6.35 0.97
C ASP A 72 -11.57 -5.28 -0.15
N PRO A 73 -12.72 -4.61 -0.38
CA PRO A 73 -12.86 -3.60 -1.43
C PRO A 73 -11.80 -2.49 -1.36
N LEU A 74 -11.37 -2.07 -0.16
CA LEU A 74 -10.37 -1.02 0.00
C LEU A 74 -9.00 -1.47 -0.51
N LEU A 75 -8.61 -2.71 -0.24
CA LEU A 75 -7.31 -3.25 -0.68
C LEU A 75 -7.34 -3.71 -2.14
N ARG A 76 -8.47 -4.26 -2.60
CA ARG A 76 -8.67 -4.63 -4.00
C ARG A 76 -8.59 -3.41 -4.91
N ASN A 77 -9.14 -2.27 -4.49
CA ASN A 77 -9.11 -1.03 -5.30
C ASN A 77 -7.72 -0.35 -5.32
N VAL A 78 -6.85 -0.62 -4.35
CA VAL A 78 -5.44 -0.16 -4.37
C VAL A 78 -4.62 -0.94 -5.39
N ASN A 79 -5.07 -2.14 -5.78
CA ASN A 79 -4.42 -2.95 -6.78
C ASN A 79 -4.57 -2.34 -8.19
N GLN A 80 -3.60 -1.53 -8.59
CA GLN A 80 -3.49 -1.07 -9.96
C GLN A 80 -2.89 -2.20 -10.80
N GLU A 81 -3.74 -3.12 -11.25
CA GLU A 81 -3.35 -4.13 -12.22
C GLU A 81 -2.75 -3.45 -13.46
N ALA A 82 -1.53 -3.83 -13.84
CA ALA A 82 -0.93 -3.41 -15.10
C ALA A 82 -1.71 -4.04 -16.27
N LYS A 83 -2.77 -3.37 -16.73
CA LYS A 83 -3.67 -3.80 -17.82
C LYS A 83 -3.05 -3.63 -19.22
N GLY A 84 -1.75 -3.89 -19.37
CA GLY A 84 -1.03 -3.73 -20.64
C GLY A 84 -0.88 -5.04 -21.42
N VAL A 85 -1.01 -4.97 -22.76
CA VAL A 85 -0.80 -6.11 -23.70
C VAL A 85 0.58 -6.74 -23.53
N ILE A 86 1.60 -5.91 -23.26
CA ILE A 86 2.99 -6.34 -23.02
C ILE A 86 3.10 -7.12 -21.71
N ALA A 87 2.42 -6.69 -20.65
CA ALA A 87 2.43 -7.36 -19.36
C ALA A 87 1.75 -8.74 -19.43
N GLN A 88 0.65 -8.86 -20.19
CA GLN A 88 -0.03 -10.14 -20.43
C GLN A 88 0.84 -11.12 -21.25
N GLY A 89 1.52 -10.63 -22.30
CA GLY A 89 2.44 -11.43 -23.11
C GLY A 89 3.63 -11.96 -22.29
N PHE A 90 4.25 -11.09 -21.48
CA PHE A 90 5.39 -11.48 -20.65
C PHE A 90 5.00 -12.43 -19.51
N ARG A 91 3.80 -12.29 -18.92
CA ARG A 91 3.24 -13.26 -17.95
C ARG A 91 3.11 -14.66 -18.54
N ARG A 92 2.82 -14.78 -19.84
CA ARG A 92 2.76 -16.07 -20.54
C ARG A 92 4.15 -16.69 -20.67
N ILE A 93 5.15 -15.87 -21.00
CA ILE A 93 6.55 -16.29 -21.13
C ILE A 93 7.13 -16.70 -19.77
N THR A 94 6.90 -15.93 -18.72
CA THR A 94 7.43 -16.24 -17.37
C THR A 94 6.80 -17.51 -16.79
N ARG A 95 5.52 -17.81 -17.07
CA ARG A 95 4.90 -19.10 -16.71
C ARG A 95 5.57 -20.29 -17.39
N ILE A 96 6.09 -20.12 -18.60
CA ILE A 96 6.78 -21.18 -19.36
C ILE A 96 8.19 -21.38 -18.82
N LEU A 97 8.93 -20.29 -18.56
CA LEU A 97 10.32 -20.34 -18.10
C LEU A 97 10.45 -20.70 -16.61
N PHE A 98 9.46 -20.35 -15.78
CA PHE A 98 9.46 -20.59 -14.34
C PHE A 98 8.16 -21.29 -13.91
N PRO A 99 8.05 -22.63 -14.10
CA PRO A 99 6.82 -23.39 -13.90
C PRO A 99 6.34 -23.47 -12.43
N GLY A 100 7.13 -23.00 -11.46
CA GLY A 100 6.76 -22.91 -10.04
C GLY A 100 5.84 -21.74 -9.68
N ASN A 101 5.41 -20.93 -10.65
CA ASN A 101 4.62 -19.70 -10.44
C ASN A 101 3.12 -19.86 -10.81
N ARG A 102 2.53 -21.07 -10.67
CA ARG A 102 1.09 -21.37 -10.89
C ARG A 102 0.22 -20.93 -9.70
N PRO A 103 -1.13 -20.92 -9.85
CA PRO A 103 -1.98 -19.71 -9.75
C PRO A 103 -1.63 -18.85 -8.53
N GLY A 104 -1.55 -17.54 -8.77
CA GLY A 104 -0.58 -16.65 -8.15
C GLY A 104 -0.60 -16.58 -6.63
N ALA A 105 0.45 -15.90 -6.16
CA ALA A 105 0.58 -15.16 -4.91
C ALA A 105 -0.69 -14.54 -4.29
N PHE A 106 -1.85 -14.55 -4.94
CA PHE A 106 -3.07 -13.80 -4.64
C PHE A 106 -4.36 -14.58 -4.98
N GLY A 107 -4.31 -15.92 -5.03
CA GLY A 107 -5.51 -16.76 -5.23
C GLY A 107 -6.10 -16.57 -6.63
N ASN A 108 -7.38 -16.16 -6.72
CA ASN A 108 -8.07 -15.90 -7.99
C ASN A 108 -7.63 -14.59 -8.68
N GLN A 109 -6.90 -13.72 -7.98
CA GLN A 109 -6.40 -12.46 -8.54
C GLN A 109 -5.03 -12.66 -9.20
N ALA A 110 -4.82 -12.03 -10.36
CA ALA A 110 -3.60 -12.18 -11.15
C ALA A 110 -2.39 -11.40 -10.59
N SER A 111 -2.65 -10.39 -9.76
CA SER A 111 -1.64 -9.59 -9.04
C SER A 111 -2.22 -9.01 -7.75
N GLY A 112 -1.36 -8.41 -6.92
CA GLY A 112 -1.75 -7.68 -5.71
C GLY A 112 -1.10 -6.30 -5.65
N PRO A 113 -1.55 -5.43 -4.74
CA PRO A 113 -0.97 -4.10 -4.54
C PRO A 113 0.52 -4.19 -4.16
N SER A 114 1.34 -3.36 -4.82
CA SER A 114 2.76 -3.20 -4.50
C SER A 114 2.99 -2.39 -3.22
N TYR A 115 2.01 -1.61 -2.78
CA TYR A 115 2.06 -0.82 -1.56
C TYR A 115 0.66 -0.71 -0.98
N ILE A 116 0.57 -0.74 0.34
CA ILE A 116 -0.68 -0.53 1.07
C ILE A 116 -0.38 0.59 2.08
N ALA A 117 -1.21 1.64 2.09
CA ALA A 117 -1.08 2.69 3.09
C ALA A 117 -1.47 2.13 4.48
N PRO A 118 -0.78 2.53 5.56
CA PRO A 118 -1.05 2.03 6.90
C PRO A 118 -2.52 2.17 7.34
N GLU A 119 -3.15 3.31 7.03
CA GLU A 119 -4.56 3.55 7.34
C GLU A 119 -5.52 2.65 6.58
N THR A 120 -5.20 2.35 5.31
CA THR A 120 -6.00 1.43 4.50
C THR A 120 -5.92 0.01 5.06
N PHE A 121 -4.73 -0.44 5.45
CA PHE A 121 -4.56 -1.73 6.09
C PHE A 121 -5.32 -1.81 7.42
N ALA A 122 -5.17 -0.78 8.28
CA ALA A 122 -5.79 -0.76 9.59
C ALA A 122 -7.32 -0.74 9.49
N THR A 123 -7.88 0.08 8.60
CA THR A 123 -9.33 0.09 8.31
C THR A 123 -9.81 -1.27 7.83
N SER A 124 -9.13 -1.86 6.85
CA SER A 124 -9.52 -3.16 6.28
C SER A 124 -9.44 -4.28 7.32
N LEU A 125 -8.42 -4.25 8.19
CA LEU A 125 -8.27 -5.24 9.27
C LEU A 125 -9.37 -5.08 10.34
N ILE A 126 -9.67 -3.86 10.78
CA ILE A 126 -10.72 -3.58 11.77
C ILE A 126 -12.10 -3.98 11.24
N GLU A 127 -12.38 -3.68 9.98
CA GLU A 127 -13.62 -4.05 9.30
C GLU A 127 -13.74 -5.57 9.15
N GLN A 128 -12.66 -6.24 8.73
CA GLN A 128 -12.63 -7.70 8.60
C GLN A 128 -12.80 -8.41 9.95
N LEU A 129 -12.40 -7.78 11.06
CA LEU A 129 -12.63 -8.25 12.42
C LEU A 129 -14.02 -7.88 12.96
N GLY A 130 -14.78 -7.03 12.27
CA GLY A 130 -16.11 -6.58 12.69
C GLY A 130 -16.11 -5.71 13.95
N ILE A 131 -14.98 -5.08 14.27
CA ILE A 131 -14.80 -4.38 15.55
C ILE A 131 -15.81 -3.23 15.69
N THR A 132 -15.98 -2.41 14.64
CA THR A 132 -16.93 -1.29 14.65
C THR A 132 -18.35 -1.77 14.98
N SER A 133 -18.85 -2.77 14.26
CA SER A 133 -20.20 -3.32 14.50
C SER A 133 -20.34 -3.97 15.89
N MET A 134 -19.28 -4.60 16.41
CA MET A 134 -19.30 -5.15 17.76
C MET A 134 -19.29 -4.06 18.83
N VAL A 135 -18.58 -2.95 18.62
CA VAL A 135 -18.57 -1.79 19.54
C VAL A 135 -19.95 -1.14 19.56
N ASP A 136 -20.56 -0.91 18.41
CA ASP A 136 -21.91 -0.35 18.31
C ASP A 136 -22.93 -1.26 19.02
N LYS A 137 -22.84 -2.57 18.80
CA LYS A 137 -23.72 -3.53 19.47
C LYS A 137 -23.48 -3.58 20.98
N LEU A 138 -22.23 -3.50 21.43
CA LEU A 138 -21.90 -3.44 22.85
C LEU A 138 -22.52 -2.20 23.51
N SER A 139 -22.37 -1.04 22.88
CA SER A 139 -23.00 0.21 23.34
C SER A 139 -24.53 0.10 23.36
N GLN A 140 -25.15 -0.49 22.34
CA GLN A 140 -26.59 -0.75 22.29
C GLN A 140 -27.06 -1.61 23.46
N VAL A 141 -26.39 -2.73 23.73
CA VAL A 141 -26.75 -3.66 24.80
C VAL A 141 -26.61 -3.01 26.18
N ARG A 142 -25.52 -2.25 26.39
CA ARG A 142 -25.28 -1.55 27.64
C ARG A 142 -26.26 -0.40 27.84
N PHE A 143 -26.63 0.32 26.77
CA PHE A 143 -27.63 1.37 26.82
C PHE A 143 -29.00 0.82 27.18
N GLU A 144 -29.42 -0.29 26.57
CA GLU A 144 -30.67 -0.96 26.92
C GLU A 144 -30.69 -1.40 28.39
N ARG A 145 -29.60 -2.00 28.88
CA ARG A 145 -29.48 -2.40 30.29
C ARG A 145 -29.47 -1.19 31.22
N PHE A 146 -28.86 -0.08 30.80
CA PHE A 146 -28.84 1.16 31.57
C PHE A 146 -30.25 1.74 31.72
N VAL A 147 -31.03 1.80 30.65
CA VAL A 147 -32.44 2.22 30.69
C VAL A 147 -33.24 1.33 31.63
N LYS A 148 -33.15 0.00 31.47
CA LYS A 148 -33.83 -0.97 32.34
C LYS A 148 -33.42 -0.85 33.81
N ARG A 149 -32.15 -0.50 34.09
CA ARG A 149 -31.69 -0.24 35.47
C ARG A 149 -32.39 0.97 36.10
N ILE A 150 -32.80 1.96 35.31
CA ILE A 150 -33.51 3.15 35.81
C ILE A 150 -35.00 2.86 36.01
N VAL A 151 -35.69 2.41 34.96
CA VAL A 151 -37.17 2.30 34.94
C VAL A 151 -37.69 0.89 35.24
N GLY A 152 -36.83 -0.11 35.24
CA GLY A 152 -37.20 -1.52 35.41
C GLY A 152 -37.53 -2.21 34.09
N HIS A 153 -37.89 -3.49 34.17
CA HIS A 153 -38.42 -4.21 33.02
C HIS A 153 -39.83 -3.71 32.65
N TYR A 154 -40.02 -3.50 31.35
CA TYR A 154 -41.28 -3.19 30.72
C TYR A 154 -41.42 -4.03 29.43
N TRP A 155 -42.64 -4.14 28.93
CA TRP A 155 -42.93 -4.82 27.67
C TRP A 155 -43.60 -3.85 26.70
N VAL A 156 -43.55 -4.18 25.41
CA VAL A 156 -44.17 -3.40 24.33
C VAL A 156 -45.04 -4.35 23.52
N ASN A 157 -46.30 -4.00 23.27
CA ASN A 157 -47.19 -4.82 22.45
C ASN A 157 -46.96 -4.59 20.95
N GLU A 158 -47.71 -5.34 20.13
CA GLU A 158 -47.74 -5.23 18.66
C GLU A 158 -48.14 -3.84 18.15
N PHE A 159 -48.78 -3.02 18.98
CA PHE A 159 -49.17 -1.64 18.65
C PHE A 159 -48.13 -0.59 19.08
N GLY A 160 -47.03 -1.01 19.71
CA GLY A 160 -45.98 -0.11 20.19
C GLY A 160 -46.29 0.54 21.54
N GLU A 161 -47.33 0.10 22.25
CA GLU A 161 -47.69 0.65 23.56
C GLU A 161 -46.88 -0.02 24.67
N VAL A 162 -46.43 0.80 25.63
CA VAL A 162 -45.61 0.38 26.76
C VAL A 162 -46.49 -0.14 27.89
N GLY A 163 -46.25 -1.39 28.29
CA GLY A 163 -46.88 -2.03 29.45
C GLY A 163 -45.94 -2.14 30.65
N LEU A 164 -46.49 -1.88 31.84
CA LEU A 164 -45.77 -1.97 33.11
C LEU A 164 -46.19 -3.21 33.90
N SER A 165 -45.22 -4.00 34.34
CA SER A 165 -45.49 -5.11 35.26
C SER A 165 -45.80 -4.61 36.68
N ALA A 166 -46.60 -5.38 37.41
CA ALA A 166 -46.88 -5.14 38.81
C ALA A 166 -45.63 -5.40 39.66
N ASP A 167 -45.49 -4.68 40.79
CA ASP A 167 -44.25 -4.68 41.58
C ASP A 167 -43.96 -6.01 42.30
N ASP A 168 -44.98 -6.86 42.46
CA ASP A 168 -44.92 -8.20 43.03
C ASP A 168 -44.44 -9.27 42.05
N MET A 169 -44.42 -8.97 40.75
CA MET A 169 -43.96 -9.90 39.71
C MET A 169 -42.43 -9.98 39.56
N PHE A 170 -41.68 -9.13 40.24
CA PHE A 170 -40.22 -9.07 40.11
C PHE A 170 -39.54 -9.87 41.22
N GLU A 171 -38.65 -10.79 40.82
CA GLU A 171 -37.92 -11.65 41.77
C GLU A 171 -36.80 -10.88 42.47
N SER A 172 -36.31 -9.79 41.85
CA SER A 172 -35.18 -9.00 42.35
C SER A 172 -35.41 -7.49 42.27
N GLY A 173 -34.65 -6.73 43.08
CA GLY A 173 -34.69 -5.26 43.07
C GLY A 173 -34.15 -4.64 41.79
N TRP A 174 -33.17 -5.28 41.14
CA TRP A 174 -32.62 -4.79 39.88
C TRP A 174 -33.63 -4.89 38.72
N GLU A 175 -34.52 -5.89 38.74
CA GLU A 175 -35.58 -6.03 37.74
C GLU A 175 -36.66 -4.94 37.87
N ARG A 176 -36.89 -4.45 39.09
CA ARG A 176 -37.83 -3.36 39.39
C ARG A 176 -37.34 -2.00 38.91
N GLY A 177 -36.03 -1.81 38.79
CA GLY A 177 -35.43 -0.53 38.44
C GLY A 177 -35.36 0.45 39.62
N ALA A 178 -34.40 1.38 39.54
CA ALA A 178 -34.07 2.29 40.62
C ALA A 178 -35.23 3.23 41.02
N ILE A 179 -36.02 3.72 40.05
CA ILE A 179 -37.12 4.64 40.34
C ILE A 179 -38.19 3.96 41.21
N ARG A 180 -38.58 2.72 40.86
CA ARG A 180 -39.54 1.95 41.64
C ARG A 180 -39.02 1.58 43.02
N GLU A 181 -37.73 1.24 43.14
CA GLU A 181 -37.12 1.04 44.45
C GLU A 181 -37.14 2.31 45.32
N ILE A 182 -36.86 3.46 44.74
CA ILE A 182 -36.89 4.76 45.44
C ILE A 182 -38.32 5.08 45.88
N ALA A 183 -39.33 4.77 45.06
CA ALA A 183 -40.74 4.91 45.41
C ALA A 183 -41.12 4.02 46.59
N ALA A 184 -40.79 2.73 46.53
CA ALA A 184 -41.05 1.77 47.61
C ALA A 184 -40.39 2.19 48.94
N LYS A 185 -39.13 2.66 48.90
CA LYS A 185 -38.41 3.15 50.08
C LYS A 185 -39.02 4.44 50.66
N SER A 186 -39.82 5.16 49.88
CA SER A 186 -40.41 6.46 50.24
C SER A 186 -41.91 6.35 50.51
N ASN A 187 -42.42 5.14 50.77
CA ASN A 187 -43.83 4.83 51.05
C ASN A 187 -44.82 5.29 49.95
N GLN A 188 -44.35 5.41 48.70
CA GLN A 188 -45.23 5.72 47.58
C GLN A 188 -46.01 4.48 47.14
N VAL A 189 -47.20 4.71 46.58
CA VAL A 189 -48.03 3.65 45.99
C VAL A 189 -47.31 3.05 44.77
N SER A 190 -47.63 1.79 44.43
CA SER A 190 -47.08 1.10 43.27
C SER A 190 -47.16 1.97 42.01
N LEU A 191 -46.03 2.12 41.32
CA LEU A 191 -45.93 2.95 40.12
C LEU A 191 -46.50 2.27 38.86
N SER A 192 -46.96 1.02 38.96
CA SER A 192 -47.52 0.28 37.83
C SER A 192 -48.75 0.96 37.21
N ALA A 193 -49.52 1.71 38.00
CA ALA A 193 -50.67 2.50 37.57
C ALA A 193 -50.39 4.01 37.44
N ASP A 194 -49.19 4.48 37.76
CA ASP A 194 -48.85 5.91 37.75
C ASP A 194 -48.68 6.42 36.31
N LEU A 195 -49.45 7.46 35.95
CA LEU A 195 -49.47 8.02 34.60
C LEU A 195 -48.15 8.74 34.26
N ASN A 196 -47.58 9.49 35.21
CA ASN A 196 -46.33 10.23 34.96
C ASN A 196 -45.16 9.26 34.77
N PHE A 197 -45.17 8.16 35.52
CA PHE A 197 -44.17 7.13 35.38
C PHE A 197 -44.31 6.39 34.05
N ARG A 198 -45.54 6.10 33.60
CA ARG A 198 -45.77 5.52 32.27
C ARG A 198 -45.21 6.42 31.16
N VAL A 199 -45.49 7.73 31.21
CA VAL A 199 -44.93 8.70 30.25
C VAL A 199 -43.41 8.68 30.24
N LEU A 200 -42.77 8.62 31.41
CA LEU A 200 -41.30 8.48 31.48
C LEU A 200 -40.80 7.20 30.80
N VAL A 201 -41.48 6.06 31.00
CA VAL A 201 -41.07 4.80 30.37
C VAL A 201 -41.29 4.84 28.85
N GLU A 202 -42.37 5.47 28.38
CA GLU A 202 -42.61 5.72 26.95
C GLU A 202 -41.51 6.60 26.35
N ASP A 203 -41.18 7.74 26.97
CA ASP A 203 -40.09 8.62 26.54
C ASP A 203 -38.75 7.86 26.48
N TYR A 204 -38.48 7.03 27.49
CA TYR A 204 -37.26 6.23 27.55
C TYR A 204 -37.23 5.14 26.47
N HIS A 205 -38.38 4.51 26.17
CA HIS A 205 -38.50 3.55 25.08
C HIS A 205 -38.23 4.23 23.73
N ASP A 206 -38.79 5.40 23.49
CA ASP A 206 -38.59 6.18 22.26
C ASP A 206 -37.15 6.61 22.08
N VAL A 207 -36.47 7.03 23.15
CA VAL A 207 -35.03 7.33 23.11
C VAL A 207 -34.21 6.08 22.79
N LEU A 208 -34.55 4.94 23.38
CA LEU A 208 -33.90 3.65 23.09
C LEU A 208 -34.07 3.27 21.62
N LYS A 209 -35.31 3.36 21.10
CA LYS A 209 -35.62 3.10 19.70
C LYS A 209 -34.85 4.02 18.76
N ALA A 210 -34.84 5.34 19.03
CA ALA A 210 -34.12 6.32 18.22
C ALA A 210 -32.61 6.04 18.16
N TYR A 211 -32.00 5.59 19.27
CA TYR A 211 -30.61 5.17 19.29
C TYR A 211 -30.38 3.89 18.47
N GLN A 212 -31.24 2.88 18.64
CA GLN A 212 -31.14 1.60 17.92
C GLN A 212 -31.31 1.76 16.40
N THR A 213 -32.14 2.70 15.96
CA THR A 213 -32.35 3.00 14.54
C THR A 213 -31.38 4.05 13.98
N GLY A 214 -30.41 4.53 14.78
CA GLY A 214 -29.43 5.53 14.36
C GLY A 214 -29.99 6.95 14.12
N GLN A 215 -31.20 7.24 14.62
CA GLN A 215 -31.82 8.57 14.53
C GLN A 215 -31.20 9.56 15.55
N ALA A 216 -30.61 9.05 16.63
CA ALA A 216 -29.90 9.82 17.63
C ALA A 216 -28.59 9.12 17.98
N ASN A 217 -27.53 9.91 18.23
CA ASN A 217 -26.27 9.38 18.74
C ASN A 217 -26.35 9.16 20.27
N LEU A 218 -25.32 8.52 20.85
CA LEU A 218 -25.32 8.18 22.28
C LEU A 218 -25.41 9.41 23.19
N GLU A 219 -24.73 10.50 22.83
CA GLU A 219 -24.69 11.74 23.61
C GLU A 219 -26.08 12.38 23.69
N THR A 220 -26.73 12.60 22.55
CA THR A 220 -28.10 13.12 22.46
C THR A 220 -29.09 12.19 23.18
N SER A 221 -28.94 10.88 23.06
CA SER A 221 -29.83 9.93 23.76
C SER A 221 -29.67 10.03 25.28
N VAL A 222 -28.44 10.16 25.79
CA VAL A 222 -28.17 10.34 27.22
C VAL A 222 -28.73 11.66 27.74
N GLU A 223 -28.60 12.75 26.98
CA GLU A 223 -29.22 14.04 27.31
C GLU A 223 -30.74 13.94 27.42
N ARG A 224 -31.39 13.34 26.41
CA ARG A 224 -32.86 13.14 26.41
C ARG A 224 -33.34 12.29 27.58
N LEU A 225 -32.60 11.26 27.99
CA LEU A 225 -32.93 10.49 29.20
C LEU A 225 -32.86 11.36 30.46
N GLY A 226 -31.87 12.26 30.53
CA GLY A 226 -31.71 13.21 31.64
C GLY A 226 -32.86 14.21 31.71
N GLU A 227 -33.25 14.77 30.56
CA GLU A 227 -34.38 15.70 30.43
C GLU A 227 -35.72 15.04 30.77
N GLY A 228 -35.96 13.82 30.28
CA GLY A 228 -37.16 13.05 30.62
C GLY A 228 -37.26 12.79 32.12
N LEU A 229 -36.14 12.48 32.78
CA LEU A 229 -36.11 12.30 34.24
C LEU A 229 -36.38 13.62 34.99
N ASP A 230 -35.91 14.76 34.48
CA ASP A 230 -36.25 16.07 35.06
C ASP A 230 -37.73 16.39 34.93
N ALA A 231 -38.31 16.11 33.77
CA ALA A 231 -39.74 16.29 33.53
C ALA A 231 -40.56 15.43 34.49
N TYR A 232 -40.19 14.16 34.67
CA TYR A 232 -40.83 13.26 35.63
C TYR A 232 -40.69 13.76 37.09
N ILE A 233 -39.49 14.15 37.51
CA ILE A 233 -39.25 14.69 38.86
C ILE A 233 -40.11 15.94 39.11
N SER A 234 -40.24 16.79 38.10
CA SER A 234 -41.05 18.02 38.17
C SER A 234 -42.54 17.70 38.25
N ALA A 235 -43.03 16.72 37.49
CA ALA A 235 -44.40 16.23 37.57
C ALA A 235 -44.72 15.68 38.96
N CYS A 236 -43.83 14.84 39.53
CA CYS A 236 -44.00 14.32 40.89
C CYS A 236 -44.01 15.42 41.96
N ALA A 237 -43.20 16.47 41.81
CA ALA A 237 -43.15 17.58 42.75
C ALA A 237 -44.44 18.41 42.77
N ASN A 238 -45.22 18.39 41.69
CA ASN A 238 -46.46 19.16 41.56
C ASN A 238 -47.71 18.41 42.07
N LEU A 239 -47.62 17.09 42.33
CA LEU A 239 -48.77 16.28 42.77
C LEU A 239 -49.28 16.65 44.16
N ASP A 240 -48.39 16.69 45.15
CA ASP A 240 -48.72 17.07 46.53
C ASP A 240 -47.47 17.57 47.26
N GLN A 241 -47.31 18.90 47.33
CA GLN A 241 -46.18 19.54 48.00
C GLN A 241 -46.25 19.45 49.54
N SER A 242 -47.41 19.07 50.10
CA SER A 242 -47.64 19.02 51.54
C SER A 242 -47.37 17.63 52.12
N SER A 243 -47.41 16.58 51.31
CA SER A 243 -47.11 15.21 51.73
C SER A 243 -45.60 15.02 52.01
N PRO A 244 -45.22 14.63 53.26
CA PRO A 244 -43.83 14.33 53.59
C PRO A 244 -43.23 13.21 52.73
N ASP A 245 -44.03 12.22 52.34
CA ASP A 245 -43.61 11.09 51.52
C ASP A 245 -43.30 11.52 50.08
N THR A 246 -44.09 12.44 49.51
CA THR A 246 -43.84 13.00 48.18
C THR A 246 -42.58 13.86 48.16
N VAL A 247 -42.39 14.70 49.20
CA VAL A 247 -41.16 15.50 49.36
C VAL A 247 -39.92 14.60 49.47
N LEU A 248 -40.00 13.52 50.26
CA LEU A 248 -38.91 12.56 50.41
C LEU A 248 -38.60 11.82 49.11
N TYR A 249 -39.64 11.37 48.39
CA TYR A 249 -39.51 10.69 47.11
C TYR A 249 -38.79 11.56 46.08
N VAL A 250 -39.28 12.79 45.87
CA VAL A 250 -38.68 13.76 44.93
C VAL A 250 -37.23 14.09 45.30
N ARG A 251 -36.94 14.27 46.60
CA ARG A 251 -35.56 14.51 47.07
C ARG A 251 -34.63 13.36 46.71
N ARG A 252 -35.07 12.11 46.89
CA ARG A 252 -34.28 10.92 46.55
C ARG A 252 -34.10 10.77 45.04
N LEU A 253 -35.12 11.07 44.23
CA LEU A 253 -34.99 11.08 42.77
C LEU A 253 -33.96 12.11 42.28
N ARG A 254 -33.99 13.35 42.81
CA ARG A 254 -32.98 14.37 42.46
C ARG A 254 -31.57 13.93 42.84
N ALA A 255 -31.40 13.33 44.02
CA ALA A 255 -30.11 12.78 44.45
C ALA A 255 -29.65 11.64 43.53
N TYR A 256 -30.57 10.75 43.13
CA TYR A 256 -30.30 9.66 42.20
C TYR A 256 -29.89 10.18 40.82
N LYS A 257 -30.64 11.14 40.24
CA LYS A 257 -30.29 11.78 38.96
C LYS A 257 -28.90 12.39 39.02
N SER A 258 -28.62 13.22 40.03
CA SER A 258 -27.32 13.86 40.19
C SER A 258 -26.19 12.83 40.36
N SER A 259 -26.46 11.72 41.04
CA SER A 259 -25.50 10.63 41.21
C SER A 259 -25.17 9.92 39.90
N VAL A 260 -26.19 9.60 39.09
CA VAL A 260 -26.05 8.83 37.84
C VAL A 260 -25.60 9.70 36.68
N PHE A 261 -26.25 10.85 36.47
CA PHE A 261 -26.02 11.73 35.33
C PHE A 261 -24.91 12.76 35.59
N GLY A 262 -24.74 13.24 36.82
CA GLY A 262 -23.83 14.36 37.10
C GLY A 262 -24.41 15.70 36.63
N GLN A 263 -23.55 16.70 36.41
CA GLN A 263 -23.98 18.04 35.97
C GLN A 263 -24.19 18.14 34.46
N ASN A 264 -23.33 17.49 33.67
CA ASN A 264 -23.33 17.56 32.21
C ASN A 264 -23.70 16.22 31.55
N ASN A 265 -24.29 15.28 32.28
CA ASN A 265 -24.60 13.92 31.82
C ASN A 265 -23.38 13.02 31.46
N ASP A 266 -22.15 13.55 31.45
CA ASP A 266 -20.90 12.82 31.16
C ASP A 266 -20.67 11.59 32.05
N ARG A 267 -21.15 11.65 33.30
CA ARG A 267 -20.96 10.57 34.26
C ARG A 267 -21.68 9.30 33.82
N VAL A 268 -22.80 9.41 33.09
CA VAL A 268 -23.49 8.24 32.53
C VAL A 268 -22.59 7.50 31.56
N VAL A 269 -21.92 8.24 30.68
CA VAL A 269 -21.07 7.68 29.62
C VAL A 269 -19.89 6.91 30.23
N ILE A 270 -19.29 7.45 31.29
CA ILE A 270 -18.11 6.87 31.97
C ILE A 270 -18.51 5.76 32.94
N SER A 271 -19.43 6.02 33.88
CA SER A 271 -19.79 5.08 34.95
C SER A 271 -20.80 4.01 34.51
N GLY A 272 -21.58 4.28 33.47
CA GLY A 272 -22.46 3.32 32.83
C GLY A 272 -21.73 2.41 31.83
N GLY A 273 -20.47 2.71 31.51
CA GLY A 273 -19.69 1.95 30.52
C GLY A 273 -20.32 1.98 29.12
N LEU A 274 -21.12 3.00 28.81
CA LEU A 274 -21.89 3.09 27.56
C LEU A 274 -20.98 3.28 26.34
N LYS A 275 -19.86 3.97 26.53
CA LYS A 275 -18.79 4.11 25.53
C LYS A 275 -17.66 3.14 25.90
N PRO A 276 -17.47 2.03 25.16
CA PRO A 276 -16.49 1.01 25.48
C PRO A 276 -15.07 1.56 25.48
N SER A 277 -14.29 1.27 26.51
CA SER A 277 -12.86 1.60 26.55
C SER A 277 -12.08 0.86 25.46
N ILE A 278 -10.89 1.35 25.09
CA ILE A 278 -10.07 0.69 24.06
C ILE A 278 -9.67 -0.73 24.49
N ALA A 279 -9.49 -0.95 25.80
CA ALA A 279 -9.29 -2.29 26.36
C ALA A 279 -10.46 -3.23 26.03
N GLU A 280 -11.70 -2.79 26.27
CA GLU A 280 -12.91 -3.55 25.94
C GLU A 280 -13.03 -3.77 24.41
N ILE A 281 -12.64 -2.79 23.59
CA ILE A 281 -12.62 -2.93 22.12
C ILE A 281 -11.72 -4.09 21.69
N ALA A 282 -10.52 -4.24 22.28
CA ALA A 282 -9.66 -5.38 21.96
C ALA A 282 -10.18 -6.71 22.53
N GLU A 283 -10.86 -6.68 23.68
CA GLU A 283 -11.48 -7.86 24.25
C GLU A 283 -12.58 -8.46 23.37
N LEU A 284 -13.28 -7.64 22.58
CA LEU A 284 -14.32 -8.09 21.63
C LEU A 284 -13.81 -9.12 20.61
N VAL A 285 -12.52 -9.03 20.24
CA VAL A 285 -11.88 -9.95 19.30
C VAL A 285 -11.59 -11.32 19.96
N ASN A 286 -11.53 -11.36 21.29
CA ASN A 286 -11.27 -12.58 22.06
C ASN A 286 -12.59 -13.17 22.60
N GLN A 287 -12.97 -14.32 22.04
CA GLN A 287 -14.22 -15.02 22.36
C GLN A 287 -14.33 -15.46 23.83
N GLY A 288 -13.22 -15.55 24.57
CA GLY A 288 -13.20 -15.94 25.98
C GLY A 288 -13.54 -14.82 26.96
N THR A 289 -13.72 -13.58 26.50
CA THR A 289 -13.91 -12.42 27.39
C THR A 289 -15.39 -12.19 27.73
N ASN A 290 -15.66 -11.63 28.91
CA ASN A 290 -17.01 -11.26 29.31
C ASN A 290 -17.62 -10.21 28.36
N THR A 291 -16.78 -9.29 27.87
CA THR A 291 -17.16 -8.25 26.90
C THR A 291 -17.64 -8.85 25.58
N HIS A 292 -16.94 -9.87 25.07
CA HIS A 292 -17.40 -10.61 23.88
C HIS A 292 -18.72 -11.35 24.15
N GLN A 293 -18.84 -12.02 25.29
CA GLN A 293 -20.04 -12.78 25.66
C GLN A 293 -21.28 -11.88 25.82
N GLU A 294 -21.11 -10.65 26.30
CA GLU A 294 -22.17 -9.65 26.37
C GLU A 294 -22.77 -9.35 24.98
N VAL A 295 -21.91 -9.17 23.98
CA VAL A 295 -22.31 -8.95 22.59
C VAL A 295 -22.87 -10.23 21.96
N ALA A 296 -22.20 -11.37 22.17
CA ALA A 296 -22.63 -12.66 21.64
C ALA A 296 -24.05 -13.03 22.13
N GLY A 297 -24.34 -12.82 23.42
CA GLY A 297 -25.66 -13.08 23.98
C GLY A 297 -26.76 -12.18 23.41
N ALA A 298 -26.43 -10.96 22.96
CA ALA A 298 -27.37 -10.11 22.25
C ALA A 298 -27.65 -10.61 20.83
N TYR A 299 -26.62 -11.05 20.13
CA TYR A 299 -26.77 -11.67 18.82
C TYR A 299 -27.48 -13.01 18.88
N ASP A 300 -27.30 -13.82 19.94
CA ASP A 300 -28.02 -15.08 20.08
C ASP A 300 -29.54 -14.86 20.20
N ARG A 301 -29.98 -13.74 20.81
CA ARG A 301 -31.41 -13.35 20.83
C ARG A 301 -31.93 -13.06 19.42
N VAL A 302 -31.20 -12.25 18.65
CA VAL A 302 -31.53 -11.95 17.24
C VAL A 302 -31.50 -13.21 16.40
N ALA A 303 -30.48 -14.05 16.57
CA ALA A 303 -30.32 -15.30 15.82
C ALA A 303 -31.49 -16.27 16.03
N ASN A 304 -32.08 -16.34 17.23
CA ASN A 304 -33.23 -17.20 17.47
C ASN A 304 -34.46 -16.79 16.65
N GLN A 305 -34.63 -15.49 16.39
CA GLN A 305 -35.71 -14.96 15.56
C GLN A 305 -35.35 -14.97 14.06
N ALA A 306 -34.07 -14.75 13.72
CA ALA A 306 -33.58 -14.61 12.35
C ALA A 306 -33.35 -15.95 11.62
N ARG A 307 -33.08 -17.05 12.34
CA ARG A 307 -32.86 -18.38 11.75
C ARG A 307 -33.95 -18.86 10.77
N PRO A 308 -35.26 -18.77 11.07
CA PRO A 308 -36.29 -19.15 10.10
C PRO A 308 -36.25 -18.26 8.85
N ILE A 309 -35.97 -16.97 9.01
CA ILE A 309 -35.83 -16.01 7.91
C ILE A 309 -34.61 -16.37 7.04
N ASP A 310 -33.45 -16.65 7.65
CA ASP A 310 -32.24 -17.10 6.93
C ASP A 310 -32.51 -18.41 6.16
N ALA A 311 -33.23 -19.36 6.77
CA ALA A 311 -33.59 -20.61 6.09
C ALA A 311 -34.50 -20.36 4.88
N GLN A 312 -35.48 -19.46 4.99
CA GLN A 312 -36.37 -19.08 3.90
C GLN A 312 -35.61 -18.42 2.75
N VAL A 313 -34.72 -17.47 3.05
CA VAL A 313 -33.90 -16.78 2.03
C VAL A 313 -32.97 -17.77 1.33
N ASN A 314 -32.27 -18.63 2.09
CA ASN A 314 -31.38 -19.63 1.52
C ASN A 314 -32.14 -20.64 0.65
N ALA A 315 -33.34 -21.07 1.04
CA ALA A 315 -34.17 -21.96 0.22
C ALA A 315 -34.60 -21.29 -1.10
N SER A 316 -34.96 -20.01 -1.07
CA SER A 316 -35.28 -19.22 -2.26
C SER A 316 -34.06 -19.09 -3.20
N ILE A 317 -32.88 -18.79 -2.66
CA ILE A 317 -31.64 -18.73 -3.44
C ILE A 317 -31.32 -20.08 -4.08
N GLN A 318 -31.44 -21.18 -3.33
CA GLN A 318 -31.17 -22.52 -3.85
C GLN A 318 -32.14 -22.91 -4.97
N SER A 319 -33.42 -22.55 -4.85
CA SER A 319 -34.40 -22.73 -5.94
C SER A 319 -33.98 -21.96 -7.20
N GLN A 320 -33.54 -20.71 -7.06
CA GLN A 320 -33.08 -19.89 -8.19
C GLN A 320 -31.81 -20.47 -8.85
N ILE A 321 -30.88 -21.03 -8.08
CA ILE A 321 -29.69 -21.71 -8.61
C ILE A 321 -30.09 -22.94 -9.43
N GLU A 322 -31.03 -23.74 -8.93
CA GLU A 322 -31.52 -24.93 -9.64
C GLU A 322 -32.21 -24.54 -10.96
N ASP A 323 -33.06 -23.52 -10.93
CA ASP A 323 -33.73 -22.98 -12.13
C ASP A 323 -32.74 -22.45 -13.16
N TYR A 324 -31.71 -21.73 -12.70
CA TYR A 324 -30.63 -21.26 -13.57
C TYR A 324 -29.83 -22.41 -14.18
N ARG A 325 -29.53 -23.45 -13.38
CA ARG A 325 -28.80 -24.63 -13.82
C ARG A 325 -29.55 -25.43 -14.88
N MET A 326 -30.88 -25.53 -14.78
CA MET A 326 -31.71 -26.18 -15.80
C MET A 326 -31.63 -25.51 -17.18
N GLY A 327 -31.24 -24.23 -17.24
CA GLY A 327 -31.01 -23.49 -18.50
C GLY A 327 -29.61 -23.64 -19.10
N LEU A 328 -28.66 -24.27 -18.40
CA LEU A 328 -27.27 -24.44 -18.83
C LEU A 328 -27.05 -25.77 -19.58
N ASP A 329 -25.98 -25.86 -20.36
CA ASP A 329 -25.57 -27.11 -21.01
C ASP A 329 -25.27 -28.18 -19.93
N PRO A 330 -25.94 -29.35 -19.95
CA PRO A 330 -25.71 -30.42 -18.98
C PRO A 330 -24.28 -30.98 -18.98
N ASN A 331 -23.48 -30.73 -20.02
CA ASN A 331 -22.08 -31.16 -20.11
C ASN A 331 -21.07 -30.06 -19.74
N ALA A 332 -21.52 -28.88 -19.29
CA ALA A 332 -20.62 -27.82 -18.85
C ALA A 332 -19.83 -28.25 -17.59
N LEU A 333 -18.51 -28.07 -17.61
CA LEU A 333 -17.60 -28.49 -16.54
C LEU A 333 -17.74 -27.69 -15.22
N ASP A 334 -18.24 -26.46 -15.29
CA ASP A 334 -18.41 -25.54 -14.15
C ASP A 334 -19.89 -25.12 -14.00
N GLN A 335 -20.73 -26.04 -13.52
CA GLN A 335 -22.10 -25.68 -13.14
C GLN A 335 -22.14 -25.19 -11.68
N PRO A 336 -22.77 -24.03 -11.41
CA PRO A 336 -22.86 -23.52 -10.06
C PRO A 336 -23.77 -24.43 -9.22
N THR A 337 -23.29 -24.84 -8.05
CA THR A 337 -24.05 -25.66 -7.08
C THR A 337 -24.30 -24.91 -5.77
N LYS A 338 -23.54 -23.84 -5.54
CA LYS A 338 -23.60 -23.01 -4.34
C LYS A 338 -23.70 -21.55 -4.75
N PHE A 339 -24.14 -20.72 -3.80
CA PHE A 339 -24.27 -19.28 -4.03
C PHE A 339 -22.91 -18.63 -4.38
N GLU A 340 -21.83 -19.11 -3.75
CA GLU A 340 -20.47 -18.61 -3.98
C GLU A 340 -19.90 -18.97 -5.36
N ASP A 341 -20.50 -19.95 -6.06
CA ASP A 341 -20.07 -20.36 -7.40
C ASP A 341 -20.59 -19.37 -8.48
N LEU A 342 -21.57 -18.54 -8.14
CA LEU A 342 -22.16 -17.55 -9.04
C LEU A 342 -21.25 -16.34 -9.23
N ASP A 343 -21.29 -15.72 -10.40
CA ASP A 343 -20.67 -14.41 -10.62
C ASP A 343 -21.34 -13.34 -9.74
N TYR A 344 -20.61 -12.28 -9.41
CA TYR A 344 -21.05 -11.22 -8.49
C TYR A 344 -22.40 -10.62 -8.87
N ASP A 345 -22.63 -10.35 -10.15
CA ASP A 345 -23.89 -9.77 -10.63
C ASP A 345 -25.08 -10.71 -10.39
N LEU A 346 -24.89 -12.02 -10.61
CA LEU A 346 -25.92 -13.03 -10.35
C LEU A 346 -26.17 -13.19 -8.84
N GLN A 347 -25.13 -13.14 -8.02
CA GLN A 347 -25.27 -13.16 -6.56
C GLN A 347 -26.18 -12.01 -6.08
N GLN A 348 -25.96 -10.80 -6.58
CA GLN A 348 -26.77 -9.63 -6.21
C GLN A 348 -28.23 -9.79 -6.65
N ILE A 349 -28.47 -10.27 -7.87
CA ILE A 349 -29.83 -10.48 -8.40
C ILE A 349 -30.58 -11.53 -7.57
N PHE A 350 -29.95 -12.66 -7.29
CA PHE A 350 -30.61 -13.78 -6.62
C PHE A 350 -30.93 -13.42 -5.17
N LEU A 351 -30.00 -12.74 -4.50
CA LEU A 351 -30.22 -12.22 -3.16
C LEU A 351 -31.35 -11.17 -3.15
N ALA A 352 -31.35 -10.20 -4.08
CA ALA A 352 -32.40 -9.19 -4.14
C ALA A 352 -33.79 -9.80 -4.36
N ASN A 353 -33.90 -10.81 -5.21
CA ASN A 353 -35.15 -11.56 -5.42
C ASN A 353 -35.57 -12.33 -4.17
N ALA A 354 -34.62 -13.00 -3.50
CA ALA A 354 -34.92 -13.77 -2.29
C ALA A 354 -35.36 -12.90 -1.11
N LEU A 355 -34.90 -11.65 -1.07
CA LEU A 355 -35.27 -10.67 -0.04
C LEU A 355 -36.57 -9.91 -0.33
N LYS A 356 -37.14 -10.06 -1.53
CA LYS A 356 -38.29 -9.26 -1.99
C LYS A 356 -39.55 -9.49 -1.16
N ASP A 357 -39.76 -10.71 -0.69
CA ASP A 357 -40.97 -11.12 0.01
C ASP A 357 -40.91 -10.86 1.53
N LEU A 358 -39.79 -10.34 2.04
CA LEU A 358 -39.60 -10.01 3.44
C LEU A 358 -40.19 -8.63 3.78
N THR A 359 -40.76 -8.50 4.97
CA THR A 359 -41.09 -7.20 5.55
C THR A 359 -39.82 -6.41 5.86
N SER A 360 -39.94 -5.09 6.05
CA SER A 360 -38.81 -4.23 6.41
C SER A 360 -38.12 -4.68 7.70
N GLU A 361 -38.88 -5.15 8.69
CA GLU A 361 -38.37 -5.64 9.98
C GLU A 361 -37.63 -6.97 9.82
N GLU A 362 -38.21 -7.93 9.09
CA GLU A 362 -37.56 -9.21 8.79
C GLU A 362 -36.27 -9.02 7.99
N ARG A 363 -36.27 -8.09 7.04
CA ARG A 363 -35.08 -7.75 6.26
C ARG A 363 -33.98 -7.17 7.14
N GLN A 364 -34.30 -6.22 8.01
CA GLN A 364 -33.32 -5.66 8.96
C GLN A 364 -32.74 -6.75 9.87
N MET A 365 -33.60 -7.64 10.36
CA MET A 365 -33.19 -8.76 11.21
C MET A 365 -32.29 -9.76 10.47
N TYR A 366 -32.59 -10.05 9.19
CA TYR A 366 -31.76 -10.88 8.33
C TYR A 366 -30.38 -10.24 8.10
N GLU A 367 -30.33 -8.96 7.74
CA GLU A 367 -29.07 -8.23 7.48
C GLU A 367 -28.18 -8.18 8.72
N GLU A 368 -28.76 -7.89 9.90
CA GLU A 368 -28.05 -7.93 11.17
C GLU A 368 -27.50 -9.33 11.48
N TYR A 369 -28.31 -10.37 11.24
CA TYR A 369 -27.91 -11.77 11.45
C TYR A 369 -26.76 -12.20 10.53
N GLN A 370 -26.79 -11.81 9.25
CA GLN A 370 -25.69 -12.11 8.32
C GLN A 370 -24.39 -11.40 8.70
N SER A 371 -24.48 -10.14 9.12
CA SER A 371 -23.32 -9.38 9.61
C SER A 371 -22.67 -10.11 10.79
N TYR A 372 -23.48 -10.51 11.79
CA TYR A 372 -22.98 -11.28 12.93
C TYR A 372 -22.36 -12.62 12.53
N LYS A 373 -23.01 -13.38 11.64
CA LYS A 373 -22.51 -14.68 11.15
C LYS A 373 -21.14 -14.53 10.50
N LYS A 374 -20.94 -13.47 9.69
CA LYS A 374 -19.65 -13.12 9.08
C LYS A 374 -18.60 -12.83 10.15
N ILE A 375 -18.88 -11.95 11.10
CA ILE A 375 -17.97 -11.56 12.19
C ILE A 375 -17.57 -12.77 13.04
N ARG A 376 -18.56 -13.56 13.51
CA ARG A 376 -18.32 -14.76 14.32
C ARG A 376 -17.45 -15.78 13.60
N SER A 377 -17.72 -16.02 12.31
CA SER A 377 -16.90 -16.92 11.50
C SER A 377 -15.46 -16.39 11.32
N GLY A 378 -15.31 -15.08 11.13
CA GLY A 378 -14.01 -14.39 11.03
C GLY A 378 -13.17 -14.59 12.29
N LEU A 379 -13.75 -14.25 13.44
CA LEU A 379 -13.12 -14.35 14.76
C LEU A 379 -12.74 -15.79 15.14
N SER A 380 -13.59 -16.78 14.80
CA SER A 380 -13.31 -18.19 15.10
C SER A 380 -12.07 -18.75 14.39
N ARG A 381 -11.68 -18.12 13.27
CA ARG A 381 -10.51 -18.51 12.46
C ARG A 381 -9.31 -17.59 12.69
N LEU A 382 -9.39 -16.68 13.66
CA LEU A 382 -8.36 -15.69 13.91
C LEU A 382 -7.13 -16.34 14.58
N PRO A 383 -5.91 -16.13 14.06
CA PRO A 383 -4.68 -16.58 14.71
C PRO A 383 -4.51 -15.95 16.10
N ASP A 384 -3.92 -16.69 17.04
CA ASP A 384 -3.73 -16.24 18.42
C ASP A 384 -2.75 -15.06 18.49
N ALA A 385 -1.72 -15.05 17.62
CA ALA A 385 -0.77 -13.94 17.50
C ALA A 385 -1.47 -12.59 17.18
N VAL A 386 -2.56 -12.62 16.41
CA VAL A 386 -3.35 -11.41 16.12
C VAL A 386 -4.11 -10.96 17.35
N LYS A 387 -4.75 -11.88 18.08
CA LYS A 387 -5.46 -11.57 19.34
C LYS A 387 -4.54 -10.91 20.36
N ASP A 388 -3.35 -11.49 20.55
CA ASP A 388 -2.32 -10.97 21.44
C ASP A 388 -1.87 -9.58 21.00
N SER A 389 -1.58 -9.41 19.69
CA SER A 389 -1.20 -8.12 19.12
C SER A 389 -2.27 -7.06 19.35
N MET A 390 -3.55 -7.36 19.08
CA MET A 390 -4.66 -6.43 19.32
C MET A 390 -4.76 -6.03 20.79
N SER A 391 -4.60 -6.98 21.72
CA SER A 391 -4.62 -6.67 23.16
C SER A 391 -3.49 -5.72 23.59
N ILE A 392 -2.29 -5.89 23.03
CA ILE A 392 -1.13 -5.03 23.31
C ILE A 392 -1.34 -3.65 22.71
N LEU A 393 -1.84 -3.58 21.48
CA LEU A 393 -2.14 -2.31 20.80
C LEU A 393 -3.21 -1.52 21.54
N ALA A 394 -4.25 -2.19 22.04
CA ALA A 394 -5.29 -1.54 22.83
C ALA A 394 -4.76 -0.97 24.15
N ARG A 395 -3.91 -1.70 24.87
CA ARG A 395 -3.28 -1.18 26.09
C ARG A 395 -2.44 0.05 25.80
N ARG A 396 -1.69 0.06 24.69
CA ARG A 396 -0.90 1.22 24.26
C ARG A 396 -1.79 2.40 23.87
N ALA A 397 -2.82 2.16 23.06
CA ALA A 397 -3.78 3.17 22.63
C ALA A 397 -4.47 3.83 23.85
N GLN A 398 -4.87 3.01 24.83
CA GLN A 398 -5.53 3.46 26.06
C GLN A 398 -4.67 4.45 26.87
N THR A 399 -3.34 4.28 26.89
CA THR A 399 -2.43 5.20 27.59
C THR A 399 -2.25 6.55 26.89
N ARG A 400 -2.72 6.68 25.65
CA ARG A 400 -2.55 7.87 24.79
C ARG A 400 -3.88 8.56 24.48
N VAL A 401 -4.97 8.18 25.12
CA VAL A 401 -6.30 8.74 24.85
C VAL A 401 -6.33 10.20 25.26
N GLU A 402 -6.47 11.09 24.28
CA GLU A 402 -6.84 12.48 24.51
C GLU A 402 -8.34 12.58 24.82
N GLN A 403 -8.74 13.50 25.71
CA GLN A 403 -10.14 13.68 26.09
C GLN A 403 -10.95 14.17 24.90
N GLY A 404 -11.97 13.40 24.49
CA GLY A 404 -12.92 13.78 23.43
C GLY A 404 -12.81 13.00 22.12
N GLU A 405 -11.74 12.21 21.90
CA GLU A 405 -11.58 11.47 20.65
C GLU A 405 -12.38 10.15 20.59
N ASN A 406 -12.62 9.67 19.36
CA ASN A 406 -13.27 8.39 19.11
C ASN A 406 -12.27 7.25 19.39
N GLN A 407 -12.59 6.40 20.37
CA GLN A 407 -11.74 5.29 20.82
C GLN A 407 -11.43 4.29 19.71
N VAL A 408 -12.35 4.08 18.77
CA VAL A 408 -12.14 3.19 17.62
C VAL A 408 -11.08 3.77 16.68
N ASN A 409 -11.11 5.09 16.43
CA ASN A 409 -10.12 5.76 15.59
C ASN A 409 -8.73 5.69 16.23
N GLN A 410 -8.62 5.98 17.54
CA GLN A 410 -7.36 5.88 18.25
C GLN A 410 -6.77 4.45 18.21
N PHE A 411 -7.63 3.44 18.34
CA PHE A 411 -7.22 2.05 18.20
C PHE A 411 -6.74 1.74 16.77
N ARG A 412 -7.46 2.23 15.75
CA ARG A 412 -7.07 2.10 14.34
C ARG A 412 -5.70 2.73 14.06
N ASP A 413 -5.44 3.91 14.60
CA ASP A 413 -4.18 4.62 14.39
C ASP A 413 -3.00 3.82 15.00
N GLU A 414 -3.18 3.19 16.16
CA GLU A 414 -2.16 2.29 16.72
C GLU A 414 -1.95 1.02 15.88
N VAL A 415 -3.00 0.47 15.25
CA VAL A 415 -2.89 -0.62 14.27
C VAL A 415 -2.13 -0.15 13.02
N ALA A 416 -2.39 1.05 12.53
CA ALA A 416 -1.68 1.65 11.39
C ALA A 416 -0.18 1.83 11.72
N VAL A 417 0.14 2.39 12.88
CA VAL A 417 1.52 2.54 13.36
C VAL A 417 2.22 1.18 13.52
N TRP A 418 1.52 0.17 14.01
CA TRP A 418 2.05 -1.19 14.11
C TRP A 418 2.38 -1.81 12.75
N PHE A 419 1.51 -1.63 11.77
CA PHE A 419 1.73 -2.06 10.39
C PHE A 419 2.93 -1.33 9.77
N ASP A 420 2.97 0.01 9.84
CA ASP A 420 4.06 0.83 9.26
C ASP A 420 5.43 0.45 9.83
N ARG A 421 5.53 0.32 11.16
CA ARG A 421 6.76 -0.15 11.83
C ARG A 421 7.17 -1.54 11.39
N SER A 422 6.21 -2.41 11.08
CA SER A 422 6.52 -3.77 10.64
C SER A 422 6.93 -3.81 9.17
N MET A 423 6.28 -3.01 8.30
CA MET A 423 6.64 -2.90 6.90
C MET A 423 7.98 -2.19 6.68
N SER A 424 8.34 -1.21 7.49
CA SER A 424 9.67 -0.57 7.44
C SER A 424 10.80 -1.56 7.79
N ARG A 425 10.58 -2.45 8.76
CA ARG A 425 11.52 -3.54 9.08
C ARG A 425 11.57 -4.60 7.98
N ALA A 426 10.42 -5.07 7.51
CA ALA A 426 10.34 -6.10 6.48
C ALA A 426 10.93 -5.64 5.14
N SER A 427 10.74 -4.37 4.79
CA SER A 427 11.29 -3.76 3.55
C SER A 427 12.82 -3.79 3.47
N GLY A 428 13.53 -4.04 4.58
CA GLY A 428 14.98 -4.19 4.59
C GLY A 428 15.46 -5.37 3.73
N VAL A 429 14.75 -6.50 3.77
CA VAL A 429 15.09 -7.70 2.97
C VAL A 429 14.89 -7.42 1.48
N TYR A 430 13.74 -6.82 1.11
CA TYR A 430 13.50 -6.36 -0.25
C TYR A 430 14.58 -5.43 -0.77
N LYS A 431 14.95 -4.38 0.00
CA LYS A 431 15.99 -3.42 -0.40
C LYS A 431 17.35 -4.08 -0.64
N ARG A 432 17.70 -5.10 0.14
CA ARG A 432 18.95 -5.87 -0.06
C ARG A 432 18.90 -6.69 -1.34
N ASN A 433 17.80 -7.41 -1.58
CA ASN A 433 17.64 -8.22 -2.78
C ASN A 433 17.61 -7.34 -4.04
N ALA A 434 16.94 -6.18 -3.98
CA ALA A 434 16.92 -5.20 -5.05
C ALA A 434 18.33 -4.67 -5.41
N LYS A 435 19.21 -4.44 -4.42
CA LYS A 435 20.62 -4.09 -4.68
C LYS A 435 21.38 -5.18 -5.43
N GLY A 436 21.13 -6.45 -5.10
CA GLY A 436 21.72 -7.58 -5.83
C GLY A 436 21.25 -7.62 -7.30
N VAL A 437 19.95 -7.38 -7.52
CA VAL A 437 19.37 -7.30 -8.88
C VAL A 437 19.93 -6.09 -9.64
N ALA A 438 20.07 -4.94 -8.99
CA ALA A 438 20.69 -3.74 -9.56
C ALA A 438 22.11 -4.01 -10.06
N LEU A 439 22.90 -4.76 -9.28
CA LEU A 439 24.26 -5.15 -9.66
C LEU A 439 24.27 -6.09 -10.86
N LEU A 440 23.37 -7.08 -10.90
CA LEU A 440 23.25 -7.98 -12.06
C LEU A 440 22.80 -7.23 -13.31
N VAL A 441 21.83 -6.33 -13.19
CA VAL A 441 21.37 -5.46 -14.29
C VAL A 441 22.51 -4.56 -14.76
N GLY A 442 23.28 -3.96 -13.84
CA GLY A 442 24.42 -3.10 -14.15
C GLY A 442 25.53 -3.86 -14.89
N LEU A 443 25.89 -5.07 -14.43
CA LEU A 443 26.86 -5.93 -15.11
C LEU A 443 26.36 -6.38 -16.50
N PHE A 444 25.09 -6.74 -16.59
CA PHE A 444 24.44 -7.09 -17.86
C PHE A 444 24.47 -5.91 -18.85
N LEU A 445 24.12 -4.72 -18.39
CA LEU A 445 24.20 -3.51 -19.21
C LEU A 445 25.64 -3.22 -19.62
N ALA A 446 26.60 -3.22 -18.70
CA ALA A 446 28.01 -2.99 -19.00
C ALA A 446 28.54 -3.94 -20.09
N ALA A 447 28.21 -5.23 -20.02
CA ALA A 447 28.61 -6.21 -21.02
C ALA A 447 27.87 -5.98 -22.36
N THR A 448 26.55 -5.76 -22.34
CA THR A 448 25.76 -5.58 -23.58
C THR A 448 26.07 -4.27 -24.30
N THR A 449 26.39 -3.20 -23.58
CA THR A 449 26.78 -1.91 -24.16
C THR A 449 28.28 -1.78 -24.39
N ASN A 450 29.08 -2.79 -24.02
CA ASN A 450 30.53 -2.74 -24.02
C ASN A 450 31.07 -1.49 -23.27
N SER A 451 30.51 -1.22 -22.10
CA SER A 451 30.92 -0.10 -21.25
C SER A 451 32.06 -0.55 -20.35
N ASP A 452 33.28 -0.25 -20.76
CA ASP A 452 34.50 -0.44 -19.98
C ASP A 452 34.97 0.90 -19.40
N THR A 453 35.03 1.00 -18.08
CA THR A 453 35.43 2.22 -17.36
C THR A 453 36.79 2.75 -17.80
N PHE A 454 37.79 1.88 -17.95
CA PHE A 454 39.15 2.29 -18.28
C PHE A 454 39.22 2.79 -19.72
N HIS A 455 38.50 2.12 -20.62
CA HIS A 455 38.38 2.56 -22.00
C HIS A 455 37.66 3.92 -22.11
N ILE A 456 36.51 4.08 -21.44
CA ILE A 456 35.75 5.32 -21.44
C ILE A 456 36.62 6.47 -20.91
N PHE A 457 37.34 6.26 -19.81
CA PHE A 457 38.25 7.26 -19.26
C PHE A 457 39.39 7.62 -20.22
N ASN A 458 40.04 6.62 -20.80
CA ASN A 458 41.14 6.83 -21.75
C ASN A 458 40.67 7.55 -23.02
N ARG A 459 39.44 7.27 -23.49
CA ARG A 459 38.84 7.97 -24.64
C ARG A 459 38.51 9.43 -24.30
N LEU A 460 37.78 9.66 -23.20
CA LEU A 460 37.40 11.01 -22.78
C LEU A 460 38.61 11.91 -22.49
N SER A 461 39.69 11.35 -21.94
CA SER A 461 40.93 12.10 -21.69
C SER A 461 41.77 12.33 -22.96
N SER A 462 41.78 11.40 -23.91
CA SER A 462 42.59 11.55 -25.13
C SER A 462 41.93 12.47 -26.16
N ASP A 463 40.60 12.42 -26.30
CA ASP A 463 39.87 13.13 -27.36
C ASP A 463 39.86 14.66 -27.15
N ASP A 464 39.91 15.17 -25.91
CA ASP A 464 40.00 16.62 -25.64
C ASP A 464 41.42 17.18 -25.88
N SER A 465 42.45 16.37 -25.63
CA SER A 465 43.83 16.73 -25.96
C SER A 465 44.06 16.79 -27.47
N LEU A 466 43.42 15.90 -28.23
CA LEU A 466 43.35 15.95 -29.69
C LEU A 466 42.54 17.14 -30.19
N ARG A 467 41.39 17.45 -29.58
CA ARG A 467 40.59 18.63 -29.94
C ARG A 467 41.37 19.93 -29.71
N GLN A 468 42.08 20.06 -28.59
CA GLN A 468 42.96 21.21 -28.32
C GLN A 468 44.12 21.29 -29.31
N LEU A 469 44.77 20.16 -29.63
CA LEU A 469 45.83 20.10 -30.62
C LEU A 469 45.34 20.47 -32.03
N VAL A 470 44.12 20.05 -32.40
CA VAL A 470 43.47 20.40 -33.67
C VAL A 470 43.07 21.87 -33.68
N THR A 471 42.52 22.43 -32.60
CA THR A 471 42.21 23.87 -32.53
C THR A 471 43.47 24.72 -32.53
N ASP A 472 44.55 24.28 -31.89
CA ASP A 472 45.85 24.96 -31.90
C ASP A 472 46.51 24.87 -33.27
N ARG A 473 46.47 23.71 -33.94
CA ARG A 473 46.95 23.56 -35.32
C ARG A 473 46.11 24.33 -36.33
N ALA A 474 44.78 24.36 -36.14
CA ALA A 474 43.88 25.16 -36.96
C ALA A 474 44.13 26.66 -36.76
N ALA A 475 44.44 27.11 -35.53
CA ALA A 475 44.83 28.48 -35.25
C ALA A 475 46.20 28.86 -35.86
N GLN A 476 47.07 27.88 -36.12
CA GLN A 476 48.36 28.06 -36.80
C GLN A 476 48.29 27.98 -38.33
N LEU A 477 47.14 27.61 -38.90
CA LEU A 477 46.91 27.71 -40.34
C LEU A 477 46.79 29.19 -40.71
N ASN A 478 47.91 29.79 -41.15
CA ASN A 478 47.92 31.13 -41.75
C ASN A 478 47.11 31.11 -43.05
N LEU A 479 45.82 31.42 -42.96
CA LEU A 479 44.96 31.69 -44.11
C LEU A 479 45.29 33.08 -44.67
N ASN A 480 46.42 33.21 -45.36
CA ASN A 480 46.67 34.39 -46.19
C ASN A 480 45.75 34.35 -47.41
N ALA A 481 44.62 35.03 -47.28
CA ALA A 481 43.51 35.06 -48.23
C ALA A 481 43.75 35.95 -49.46
N GLU A 482 44.97 36.01 -49.99
CA GLU A 482 45.25 36.74 -51.22
C GLU A 482 45.84 35.82 -52.30
N ARG A 483 44.94 35.44 -53.24
CA ARG A 483 45.18 34.76 -54.52
C ARG A 483 45.58 33.28 -54.46
N SER A 484 44.59 32.39 -54.50
CA SER A 484 44.67 31.18 -55.34
C SER A 484 43.32 30.46 -55.51
N PRO A 485 43.04 29.89 -56.70
CA PRO A 485 41.82 29.11 -57.00
C PRO A 485 41.78 27.71 -56.31
N ARG A 486 42.62 27.48 -55.30
CA ARG A 486 42.72 26.22 -54.53
C ARG A 486 42.03 26.28 -53.15
N PHE A 487 41.53 27.45 -52.74
CA PHE A 487 40.94 27.62 -51.42
C PHE A 487 39.68 26.78 -51.19
N SER A 488 38.81 26.68 -52.22
CA SER A 488 37.63 25.80 -52.16
C SER A 488 38.01 24.32 -52.10
N ALA A 489 39.01 23.89 -52.88
CA ALA A 489 39.51 22.51 -52.83
C ALA A 489 40.16 22.18 -51.48
N GLN A 490 40.90 23.13 -50.89
CA GLN A 490 41.49 22.98 -49.55
C GLN A 490 40.43 23.00 -48.44
N LEU A 491 39.36 23.77 -48.59
CA LEU A 491 38.20 23.74 -47.68
C LEU A 491 37.40 22.45 -47.82
N GLU A 492 37.26 21.91 -49.03
CA GLU A 492 36.61 20.61 -49.28
C GLU A 492 37.44 19.45 -48.71
N GLU A 493 38.77 19.53 -48.83
CA GLU A 493 39.71 18.57 -48.26
C GLU A 493 39.77 18.67 -46.73
N LEU A 494 39.84 19.88 -46.17
CA LEU A 494 39.75 20.11 -44.73
C LEU A 494 38.38 19.70 -44.19
N LYS A 495 37.28 19.93 -44.92
CA LYS A 495 35.93 19.48 -44.54
C LYS A 495 35.83 17.96 -44.58
N ASN A 496 36.36 17.29 -45.60
CA ASN A 496 36.37 15.83 -45.67
C ASN A 496 37.29 15.20 -44.61
N GLU A 497 38.44 15.81 -44.30
CA GLU A 497 39.30 15.41 -43.17
C GLU A 497 38.59 15.65 -41.84
N THR A 498 37.92 16.79 -41.67
CA THR A 498 37.19 17.13 -40.44
C THR A 498 35.95 16.24 -40.27
N ASP A 499 35.21 15.94 -41.34
CA ASP A 499 34.05 15.03 -41.33
C ASP A 499 34.48 13.56 -41.09
N ALA A 500 35.66 13.17 -41.55
CA ALA A 500 36.25 11.86 -41.23
C ALA A 500 36.63 11.76 -39.74
N VAL A 501 37.20 12.83 -39.16
CA VAL A 501 37.54 12.93 -37.72
C VAL A 501 36.28 13.00 -36.85
N LEU A 502 35.23 13.72 -37.30
CA LEU A 502 33.95 13.84 -36.57
C LEU A 502 33.15 12.53 -36.57
N ARG A 503 33.24 11.71 -37.63
CA ARG A 503 32.70 10.34 -37.67
C ARG A 503 33.45 9.37 -36.76
N GLU A 504 34.66 9.72 -36.32
CA GLU A 504 35.49 8.92 -35.40
C GLU A 504 35.25 9.23 -33.91
N ILE A 505 34.34 10.17 -33.61
CA ILE A 505 33.73 10.33 -32.28
C ILE A 505 32.69 9.22 -32.09
N ALA A 506 33.09 7.97 -32.34
CA ALA A 506 32.33 6.81 -31.92
C ALA A 506 32.17 6.92 -30.40
N PHE A 507 30.93 6.90 -29.94
CA PHE A 507 30.61 6.96 -28.53
C PHE A 507 31.44 5.89 -27.79
N PRO A 508 32.08 6.20 -26.65
CA PRO A 508 33.05 5.31 -25.99
C PRO A 508 32.41 4.03 -25.42
N ILE A 509 31.10 3.87 -25.62
CA ILE A 509 30.35 2.65 -25.37
C ILE A 509 29.76 2.17 -26.70
N SER A 510 30.00 0.91 -27.06
CA SER A 510 29.35 0.12 -28.12
C SER A 510 30.27 -1.00 -28.58
N TRP A 511 29.67 -2.05 -29.14
CA TRP A 511 30.36 -3.12 -29.83
C TRP A 511 30.70 -2.73 -31.27
N ASN A 512 31.73 -1.90 -31.43
CA ASN A 512 32.30 -1.57 -32.74
C ASN A 512 33.79 -1.96 -32.80
N SER A 513 34.31 -2.12 -34.02
CA SER A 513 35.67 -2.60 -34.23
C SER A 513 36.73 -1.64 -33.64
N SER A 514 36.52 -0.33 -33.75
CA SER A 514 37.44 0.69 -33.24
C SER A 514 37.57 0.67 -31.71
N ASN A 515 36.45 0.57 -30.99
CA ASN A 515 36.42 0.50 -29.53
C ASN A 515 37.04 -0.81 -29.06
N LEU A 516 36.64 -1.95 -29.65
CA LEU A 516 37.14 -3.27 -29.28
C LEU A 516 38.65 -3.38 -29.50
N GLY A 517 39.17 -2.89 -30.62
CA GLY A 517 40.61 -2.89 -30.89
C GLY A 517 41.41 -2.10 -29.87
N ARG A 518 40.90 -0.93 -29.47
CA ARG A 518 41.55 -0.10 -28.43
C ARG A 518 41.46 -0.74 -27.04
N GLN A 519 40.34 -1.39 -26.71
CA GLN A 519 40.18 -2.12 -25.43
C GLN A 519 41.13 -3.32 -25.33
N LEU A 520 41.34 -4.04 -26.43
CA LEU A 520 42.23 -5.21 -26.47
C LEU A 520 43.70 -4.85 -26.70
N GLY A 521 44.04 -3.56 -26.81
CA GLY A 521 45.40 -3.08 -27.01
C GLY A 521 45.99 -3.49 -28.36
N CYS A 522 45.16 -3.53 -29.41
CA CYS A 522 45.63 -3.81 -30.75
C CYS A 522 46.45 -2.61 -31.29
N PRO A 523 47.52 -2.86 -32.05
CA PRO A 523 48.35 -1.79 -32.59
C PRO A 523 47.53 -0.94 -33.56
N SER A 524 47.30 0.33 -33.20
CA SER A 524 46.66 1.29 -34.10
C SER A 524 47.65 1.67 -35.20
N SER A 525 47.57 0.99 -36.35
CA SER A 525 48.16 1.54 -37.56
C SER A 525 47.34 2.79 -37.88
N GLY A 526 47.96 3.97 -37.85
CA GLY A 526 47.29 5.22 -38.18
C GLY A 526 46.46 5.03 -39.44
N ILE A 527 45.18 5.38 -39.34
CA ILE A 527 44.12 5.29 -40.35
C ILE A 527 44.72 5.27 -41.77
N SER A 528 44.94 4.07 -42.32
CA SER A 528 45.00 3.95 -43.76
C SER A 528 43.55 4.00 -44.19
N ALA A 529 43.16 5.20 -44.61
CA ALA A 529 41.95 5.45 -45.34
C ALA A 529 41.80 4.37 -46.44
N THR A 530 40.91 3.41 -46.23
CA THR A 530 40.15 2.84 -47.34
C THR A 530 38.99 3.77 -47.64
N ALA A 531 39.30 5.05 -47.85
CA ALA A 531 38.47 5.96 -48.61
C ALA A 531 38.84 5.77 -50.08
N GLN A 532 38.36 4.67 -50.68
CA GLN A 532 38.08 4.58 -52.11
C GLN A 532 37.36 3.26 -52.39
N ASN A 533 36.03 3.29 -52.20
CA ASN A 533 35.07 2.90 -53.24
C ASN A 533 33.64 3.19 -52.73
N GLN A 534 33.07 4.28 -53.24
CA GLN A 534 31.64 4.55 -53.14
C GLN A 534 30.89 3.50 -53.96
N SER A 535 30.40 2.45 -53.29
CA SER A 535 29.25 1.58 -53.68
C SER A 535 29.25 0.24 -52.91
N LEU A 536 29.55 0.27 -51.61
CA LEU A 536 29.39 -0.90 -50.75
C LEU A 536 28.17 -0.69 -49.86
N THR A 537 27.23 -1.63 -49.86
CA THR A 537 26.14 -1.72 -48.87
C THR A 537 26.71 -1.68 -47.45
N GLU A 538 25.98 -1.12 -46.49
CA GLU A 538 26.41 -0.97 -45.08
C GLU A 538 26.97 -2.29 -44.48
N ALA A 539 26.37 -3.43 -44.84
CA ALA A 539 26.82 -4.76 -44.43
C ALA A 539 28.25 -5.11 -44.91
N ASN A 540 28.63 -4.70 -46.12
CA ASN A 540 29.96 -4.96 -46.68
C ASN A 540 31.02 -4.06 -46.06
N GLN A 541 30.67 -2.81 -45.71
CA GLN A 541 31.56 -1.90 -44.99
C GLN A 541 31.85 -2.40 -43.58
N LEU A 542 30.81 -2.85 -42.86
CA LEU A 542 30.96 -3.39 -41.50
C LEU A 542 31.83 -4.65 -41.51
N LYS A 543 31.62 -5.56 -42.46
CA LYS A 543 32.47 -6.76 -42.62
C LYS A 543 33.94 -6.39 -42.84
N ALA A 544 34.24 -5.41 -43.68
CA ALA A 544 35.60 -4.96 -43.95
C ALA A 544 36.26 -4.32 -42.71
N GLN A 545 35.52 -3.55 -41.91
CA GLN A 545 36.02 -2.95 -40.66
C GLN A 545 36.43 -4.02 -39.63
N TRP A 546 35.64 -5.08 -39.47
CA TRP A 546 35.97 -6.19 -38.57
C TRP A 546 37.13 -7.05 -39.09
N GLU A 547 37.23 -7.23 -40.41
CA GLU A 547 38.36 -7.95 -41.02
C GLU A 547 39.69 -7.21 -40.83
N ASN A 548 39.68 -5.88 -40.96
CA ASN A 548 40.87 -5.05 -40.69
C ASN A 548 41.30 -5.17 -39.23
N LEU A 549 40.35 -5.10 -38.29
CA LEU A 549 40.63 -5.30 -36.87
C LEU A 549 41.26 -6.68 -36.61
N TYR A 550 40.75 -7.74 -37.24
CA TYR A 550 41.29 -9.09 -37.09
C TYR A 550 42.76 -9.16 -37.52
N LYS A 551 43.09 -8.59 -38.69
CA LYS A 551 44.46 -8.53 -39.21
C LYS A 551 45.39 -7.75 -38.28
N GLU A 552 44.95 -6.59 -37.80
CA GLU A 552 45.73 -5.73 -36.89
C GLU A 552 45.97 -6.38 -35.52
N CYS A 553 44.93 -6.93 -34.91
CA CYS A 553 45.03 -7.51 -33.56
C CYS A 553 45.91 -8.78 -33.52
N LEU A 554 45.85 -9.61 -34.56
CA LEU A 554 46.61 -10.86 -34.67
C LEU A 554 47.94 -10.71 -35.42
N ASN A 555 48.22 -9.52 -35.97
CA ASN A 555 49.39 -9.26 -36.81
C ASN A 555 49.51 -10.29 -37.97
N THR A 556 48.41 -10.50 -38.68
CA THR A 556 48.32 -11.46 -39.81
C THR A 556 47.86 -10.77 -41.09
N ASN A 557 48.38 -11.24 -42.23
CA ASN A 557 47.97 -10.78 -43.56
C ASN A 557 46.87 -11.65 -44.18
N GLN A 558 46.50 -12.76 -43.54
CA GLN A 558 45.44 -13.65 -44.03
C GLN A 558 44.06 -13.07 -43.71
N ALA A 559 43.19 -13.05 -44.73
CA ALA A 559 41.78 -12.76 -44.57
C ALA A 559 41.08 -13.96 -43.92
N SER A 560 40.32 -13.72 -42.85
CA SER A 560 39.47 -14.74 -42.24
C SER A 560 38.14 -14.83 -42.98
N THR A 561 37.78 -16.04 -43.41
CA THR A 561 36.45 -16.33 -43.98
C THR A 561 35.39 -16.59 -42.92
N ALA A 562 35.78 -16.66 -41.64
CA ALA A 562 34.88 -16.92 -40.53
C ALA A 562 33.90 -15.74 -40.33
N PRO A 563 32.69 -15.99 -39.81
CA PRO A 563 31.77 -14.92 -39.40
C PRO A 563 32.37 -14.08 -38.25
N VAL A 564 32.01 -12.80 -38.20
CA VAL A 564 32.54 -11.81 -37.22
C VAL A 564 32.57 -12.30 -35.77
N PRO A 565 31.54 -12.98 -35.23
CA PRO A 565 31.60 -13.48 -33.85
C PRO A 565 32.74 -14.47 -33.58
N LEU A 566 33.07 -15.32 -34.56
CA LEU A 566 34.19 -16.27 -34.43
C LEU A 566 35.54 -15.55 -34.57
N GLN A 567 35.64 -14.55 -35.45
CA GLN A 567 36.83 -13.70 -35.55
C GLN A 567 37.11 -12.98 -34.22
N VAL A 568 36.08 -12.39 -33.61
CA VAL A 568 36.19 -11.71 -32.31
C VAL A 568 36.58 -12.69 -31.19
N ALA A 569 36.02 -13.90 -31.20
CA ALA A 569 36.41 -14.93 -30.22
C ALA A 569 37.90 -15.31 -30.34
N GLU A 570 38.42 -15.44 -31.57
CA GLU A 570 39.83 -15.73 -31.82
C GLU A 570 40.74 -14.58 -31.38
N ILE A 571 40.35 -13.33 -31.67
CA ILE A 571 41.07 -12.14 -31.19
C ILE A 571 41.14 -12.12 -29.66
N MET A 572 40.00 -12.36 -28.99
CA MET A 572 39.94 -12.40 -27.52
C MET A 572 40.82 -13.50 -26.93
N PHE A 573 40.86 -14.68 -27.55
CA PHE A 573 41.70 -15.79 -27.09
C PHE A 573 43.20 -15.47 -27.18
N ASN A 574 43.62 -14.77 -28.24
CA ASN A 574 45.01 -14.39 -28.47
C ASN A 574 45.44 -13.10 -27.72
N ARG A 575 44.50 -12.37 -27.10
CA ARG A 575 44.77 -11.15 -26.31
C ARG A 575 44.24 -11.26 -24.87
N PRO A 576 44.70 -12.24 -24.07
CA PRO A 576 44.13 -12.53 -22.76
C PRO A 576 44.25 -11.36 -21.76
N LEU A 577 45.36 -10.60 -21.80
CA LEU A 577 45.55 -9.46 -20.90
C LEU A 577 44.56 -8.31 -21.19
N GLY A 578 44.29 -8.04 -22.47
CA GLY A 578 43.30 -7.05 -22.88
C GLY A 578 41.89 -7.47 -22.47
N VAL A 579 41.55 -8.75 -22.63
CA VAL A 579 40.27 -9.30 -22.17
C VAL A 579 40.12 -9.18 -20.65
N LEU A 580 41.16 -9.48 -19.87
CA LEU A 580 41.13 -9.33 -18.42
C LEU A 580 40.89 -7.87 -18.00
N GLN A 581 41.56 -6.92 -18.65
CA GLN A 581 41.36 -5.50 -18.39
C GLN A 581 39.93 -5.06 -18.75
N MET A 582 39.41 -5.53 -19.89
CA MET A 582 38.05 -5.27 -20.34
C MET A 582 37.01 -5.82 -19.35
N LEU A 583 37.18 -7.08 -18.89
CA LEU A 583 36.31 -7.71 -17.90
C LEU A 583 36.34 -6.95 -16.57
N PHE A 584 37.52 -6.53 -16.12
CA PHE A 584 37.64 -5.71 -14.92
C PHE A 584 36.97 -4.33 -15.10
N GLY A 585 37.13 -3.73 -16.28
CA GLY A 585 36.44 -2.52 -16.70
C GLY A 585 34.92 -2.65 -16.63
N TRP A 586 34.37 -3.77 -17.13
CA TRP A 586 32.94 -4.08 -17.04
C TRP A 586 32.46 -4.29 -15.61
N ILE A 587 33.28 -4.89 -14.73
CA ILE A 587 32.94 -5.02 -13.30
C ILE A 587 32.83 -3.63 -12.66
N VAL A 588 33.82 -2.75 -12.90
CA VAL A 588 33.80 -1.38 -12.38
C VAL A 588 32.60 -0.61 -12.94
N SER A 589 32.34 -0.73 -14.25
CA SER A 589 31.19 -0.11 -14.90
C SER A 589 29.86 -0.66 -14.37
N GLY A 590 29.75 -1.96 -14.15
CA GLY A 590 28.56 -2.58 -13.58
C GLY A 590 28.26 -2.10 -12.16
N ILE A 591 29.30 -1.97 -11.31
CA ILE A 591 29.17 -1.37 -9.98
C ILE A 591 28.76 0.10 -10.08
N ALA A 592 29.41 0.87 -10.96
CA ALA A 592 29.10 2.28 -11.21
C ALA A 592 27.64 2.50 -11.65
N ILE A 593 27.14 1.66 -12.56
CA ILE A 593 25.75 1.67 -13.01
C ILE A 593 24.80 1.29 -11.88
N ALA A 594 25.15 0.29 -11.08
CA ALA A 594 24.34 -0.19 -9.95
C ALA A 594 24.24 0.82 -8.79
N MET A 595 25.09 1.85 -8.75
CA MET A 595 24.96 2.95 -7.77
C MET A 595 23.71 3.81 -8.02
N GLY A 596 23.14 3.77 -9.23
CA GLY A 596 21.90 4.43 -9.58
C GLY A 596 22.07 5.91 -9.95
N ALA A 597 21.06 6.45 -10.63
CA ALA A 597 21.08 7.83 -11.13
C ALA A 597 21.23 8.91 -10.04
N PRO A 598 20.61 8.80 -8.84
CA PRO A 598 20.76 9.81 -7.79
C PRO A 598 22.21 10.07 -7.38
N PHE A 599 23.04 9.01 -7.31
CA PHE A 599 24.45 9.13 -6.98
C PHE A 599 25.21 9.99 -8.00
N TRP A 600 25.02 9.72 -9.29
CA TRP A 600 25.69 10.45 -10.37
C TRP A 600 25.16 11.88 -10.52
N PHE A 601 23.88 12.11 -10.23
CA PHE A 601 23.29 13.45 -10.21
C PHE A 601 23.88 14.33 -9.09
N ASP A 602 23.99 13.78 -7.87
CA ASP A 602 24.63 14.47 -6.75
C ASP A 602 26.10 14.77 -7.05
N LEU A 603 26.81 13.83 -7.69
CA LEU A 603 28.20 14.01 -8.07
C LEU A 603 28.36 15.10 -9.14
N LEU A 604 27.47 15.14 -10.14
CA LEU A 604 27.44 16.19 -11.16
C LEU A 604 27.27 17.57 -10.51
N GLY A 605 26.32 17.73 -9.59
CA GLY A 605 26.08 18.98 -8.87
C GLY A 605 27.32 19.48 -8.13
N LYS A 606 28.03 18.57 -7.45
CA LYS A 606 29.30 18.89 -6.76
C LYS A 606 30.38 19.38 -7.74
N VAL A 607 30.55 18.71 -8.87
CA VAL A 607 31.58 19.05 -9.87
C VAL A 607 31.28 20.38 -10.58
N VAL A 608 30.03 20.63 -10.94
CA VAL A 608 29.61 21.89 -11.58
C VAL A 608 29.81 23.09 -10.63
N ASN A 609 29.50 22.94 -9.34
CA ASN A 609 29.72 24.00 -8.35
C ASN A 609 31.21 24.36 -8.20
N VAL A 610 32.11 23.38 -8.25
CA VAL A 610 33.56 23.61 -8.23
C VAL A 610 34.04 24.35 -9.48
N ARG A 611 33.50 24.02 -10.66
CA ARG A 611 33.79 24.74 -11.92
C ARG A 611 33.36 26.21 -11.85
N ASN A 612 32.20 26.49 -11.26
CA ASN A 612 31.64 27.85 -11.17
C ASN A 612 32.31 28.73 -10.10
N ALA A 613 32.89 28.15 -9.04
CA ALA A 613 33.60 28.88 -7.99
C ALA A 613 34.94 29.50 -8.44
N GLY A 614 35.50 29.05 -9.57
CA GLY A 614 36.80 29.50 -10.09
C GLY A 614 36.79 30.75 -10.97
N GLY A 615 35.63 31.37 -11.25
CA GLY A 615 35.51 32.49 -12.18
C GLY A 615 34.95 33.78 -11.58
N LYS A 616 35.83 34.69 -11.10
CA LYS A 616 35.59 36.14 -11.09
C LYS A 616 36.91 36.89 -11.34
N PRO A 617 37.00 37.79 -12.34
CA PRO A 617 38.15 38.69 -12.48
C PRO A 617 38.16 39.70 -11.32
N ARG A 618 39.35 39.99 -10.76
CA ARG A 618 39.56 41.23 -10.00
C ARG A 618 39.46 42.39 -10.99
N LEU A 619 38.45 43.24 -10.84
CA LEU A 619 38.44 44.55 -11.49
C LEU A 619 39.65 45.33 -10.97
N ALA A 620 40.47 45.82 -11.90
CA ALA A 620 41.64 46.64 -11.63
C ALA A 620 41.24 47.88 -10.82
N ALA A 621 42.00 48.15 -9.75
CA ALA A 621 41.95 49.40 -9.03
C ALA A 621 42.37 50.53 -9.99
N GLY A 622 41.49 51.51 -10.17
CA GLY A 622 41.83 52.75 -10.89
C GLY A 622 42.88 53.51 -10.10
N GLU A 623 43.97 53.85 -10.77
CA GLU A 623 44.97 54.82 -10.33
C GLU A 623 44.32 56.21 -10.19
N GLU A 624 44.30 56.75 -8.97
CA GLU A 624 44.15 58.20 -8.75
C GLU A 624 45.42 58.91 -9.24
N GLN A 625 45.33 59.59 -10.38
CA GLN A 625 46.29 60.61 -10.77
C GLN A 625 46.19 61.83 -9.83
N LYS A 626 47.25 62.06 -9.06
CA LYS A 626 47.62 63.38 -8.52
C LYS A 626 48.62 64.07 -9.45
N THR A 627 48.59 65.41 -9.40
CA THR A 627 49.45 66.44 -10.05
C THR A 627 48.92 66.95 -11.39
N ASN A 628 48.71 68.25 -11.64
CA ASN A 628 49.07 69.50 -10.94
C ASN A 628 47.94 70.53 -11.02
#